data_AF-A0A914VNA0-F1
#
_entry.id   AF-A0A914VNA0-F1
#
_cell.length_a   1.000
_cell.length_b   1.000
_cell.length_c   1.000
_cell.angle_alpha   90.00
_cell.angle_beta   90.00
_cell.angle_gamma   90.00
#
_symmetry.space_group_name_H-M   'P 1'
#
loop_
_entity.id
_entity.type
_entity.pdbx_description
1 polymer ?
#
loop_
_entity_poly.entity_id
_entity_poly.type
_entity_poly.pdbx_seq_one_letter_code
_entity_poly.pdbx_strand_id
1 'polypeptide(L)'
;MILRLYLLFICLILSAGFVSTDNSYCKVGGGCSNEKLMSIIIDLQDEARQAERQVFENYQNCTACFSSPCLNGGSCIPEGNNYSCNCPYNTSGSNCETVIECRDNSCGQNATCFVANHQINCVCKLGYFGDDPYHAGCPLKVVQSCFWGDPHFITFDQLSYGYQGTCPFIVSEPCSSIPGYPSFSVRAVNTRWEKNAQ
;
A
#
# COMPACT_ATOMS: atom_id res chain seq x y z
N MET A 1 -23.54 -34.58 20.01
CA MET A 1 -24.75 -35.14 20.66
C MET A 1 -26.01 -34.90 19.83
N ILE A 2 -26.19 -33.71 19.24
CA ILE A 2 -27.33 -33.33 18.38
C ILE A 2 -27.43 -34.17 17.08
N LEU A 3 -26.31 -34.51 16.44
CA LEU A 3 -26.27 -35.34 15.22
C LEU A 3 -26.76 -36.79 15.42
N ARG A 4 -26.51 -37.38 16.61
CA ARG A 4 -27.02 -38.71 16.96
C ARG A 4 -28.53 -38.71 17.17
N LEU A 5 -29.06 -37.64 17.76
CA LEU A 5 -30.51 -37.44 17.93
C LEU A 5 -31.21 -37.24 16.58
N TYR A 6 -30.60 -36.50 15.64
CA TYR A 6 -31.17 -36.25 14.31
C TYR A 6 -31.19 -37.51 13.42
N LEU A 7 -30.11 -38.31 13.43
CA LEU A 7 -30.05 -39.60 12.72
C LEU A 7 -31.01 -40.64 13.32
N LEU A 8 -31.18 -40.66 14.64
CA LEU A 8 -32.20 -41.49 15.30
C LEU A 8 -33.62 -41.04 14.94
N PHE A 9 -33.86 -39.74 14.81
CA PHE A 9 -35.15 -39.19 14.37
C PHE A 9 -35.47 -39.57 12.92
N ILE A 10 -34.49 -39.47 12.01
CA ILE A 10 -34.63 -39.88 10.60
C ILE A 10 -34.83 -41.40 10.50
N CYS A 11 -34.12 -42.19 11.30
CA CYS A 11 -34.27 -43.65 11.33
C CYS A 11 -35.65 -44.07 11.88
N LEU A 12 -36.16 -43.37 12.90
CA LEU A 12 -37.53 -43.56 13.41
C LEU A 12 -38.59 -43.21 12.36
N ILE A 13 -38.40 -42.11 11.62
CA ILE A 13 -39.27 -41.70 10.50
C ILE A 13 -39.25 -42.72 9.35
N LEU A 14 -38.13 -43.39 9.10
CA LEU A 14 -38.01 -44.45 8.08
C LEU A 14 -38.59 -45.80 8.52
N SER A 15 -38.59 -46.10 9.83
CA SER A 15 -39.11 -47.36 10.40
C SER A 15 -40.63 -47.33 10.66
N ALA A 16 -41.20 -46.16 10.92
CA ALA A 16 -42.63 -45.94 10.92
C ALA A 16 -43.04 -45.58 9.49
N GLY A 17 -43.48 -46.57 8.71
CA GLY A 17 -43.81 -46.41 7.28
C GLY A 17 -44.82 -45.29 6.98
N PHE A 18 -44.35 -44.05 6.92
CA PHE A 18 -45.09 -42.91 6.42
C PHE A 18 -45.10 -42.98 4.90
N VAL A 19 -46.05 -43.75 4.39
CA VAL A 19 -46.65 -43.47 3.09
C VAL A 19 -47.19 -42.05 3.14
N SER A 20 -46.61 -41.15 2.35
CA SER A 20 -47.12 -39.81 2.11
C SER A 20 -48.58 -39.88 1.68
N THR A 21 -49.49 -39.28 2.44
CA THR A 21 -50.91 -39.16 2.10
C THR A 21 -51.24 -38.00 1.15
N ASP A 22 -50.24 -37.25 0.66
CA ASP A 22 -50.45 -36.31 -0.44
C ASP A 22 -50.05 -36.90 -1.79
N ASN A 23 -51.10 -37.14 -2.58
CA ASN A 23 -51.14 -37.79 -3.88
C ASN A 23 -50.81 -36.81 -5.03
N SER A 24 -49.73 -36.03 -4.91
CA SER A 24 -49.42 -34.98 -5.89
C SER A 24 -48.42 -35.38 -6.98
N TYR A 25 -47.87 -36.61 -6.96
CA TYR A 25 -46.91 -37.09 -7.97
C TYR A 25 -47.43 -38.25 -8.85
N CYS A 26 -48.65 -38.73 -8.61
CA CYS A 26 -49.22 -39.83 -9.38
C CYS A 26 -50.26 -39.30 -10.38
N LYS A 27 -49.86 -39.14 -11.65
CA LYS A 27 -50.88 -39.05 -12.72
C LYS A 27 -51.56 -40.40 -12.87
N VAL A 28 -52.89 -40.40 -12.80
CA VAL A 28 -53.75 -41.56 -13.08
C VAL A 28 -53.42 -42.09 -14.49
N GLY A 29 -52.75 -43.25 -14.55
CA GLY A 29 -52.42 -43.96 -15.79
C GLY A 29 -50.94 -44.21 -16.09
N GLY A 30 -49.99 -43.76 -15.27
CA GLY A 30 -48.55 -44.04 -15.47
C GLY A 30 -47.88 -44.46 -14.15
N GLY A 31 -47.21 -45.62 -14.15
CA GLY A 31 -46.58 -46.18 -12.95
C GLY A 31 -45.54 -45.23 -12.34
N CYS A 32 -45.51 -45.16 -11.00
CA CYS A 32 -44.40 -44.55 -10.27
C CYS A 32 -43.10 -45.31 -10.62
N SER A 33 -42.26 -44.74 -11.49
CA SER A 33 -40.88 -45.23 -11.56
C SER A 33 -40.18 -44.78 -10.28
N ASN A 34 -39.68 -45.74 -9.49
CA ASN A 34 -38.85 -45.48 -8.32
C ASN A 34 -37.66 -44.55 -8.65
N GLU A 35 -37.27 -44.44 -9.93
CA GLU A 35 -36.24 -43.54 -10.45
C GLU A 35 -36.50 -42.05 -10.16
N LYS A 36 -37.75 -41.56 -10.26
CA LYS A 36 -38.07 -40.14 -9.98
C LYS A 36 -38.03 -39.81 -8.49
N LEU A 37 -38.45 -40.75 -7.65
CA LEU A 37 -38.38 -40.59 -6.19
C LEU A 37 -36.93 -40.64 -5.70
N MET A 38 -36.12 -41.53 -6.28
CA MET A 38 -34.69 -41.62 -5.98
C MET A 38 -33.92 -40.37 -6.42
N SER A 39 -34.28 -39.73 -7.55
CA SER A 39 -33.70 -38.45 -7.96
C SER A 39 -33.97 -37.34 -6.94
N ILE A 40 -35.22 -37.18 -6.49
CA ILE A 40 -35.59 -36.17 -5.49
C ILE A 40 -34.84 -36.39 -4.16
N ILE A 41 -34.67 -37.65 -3.73
CA ILE A 41 -33.92 -37.99 -2.53
C ILE A 41 -32.43 -37.64 -2.67
N ILE A 42 -31.83 -37.91 -3.85
CA ILE A 42 -30.42 -37.57 -4.12
C ILE A 42 -30.23 -36.05 -4.13
N ASP A 43 -31.14 -35.30 -4.76
CA ASP A 43 -31.08 -33.83 -4.82
C ASP A 43 -31.18 -33.21 -3.42
N LEU A 44 -32.13 -33.67 -2.59
CA LEU A 44 -32.28 -33.22 -1.19
C LEU A 44 -31.06 -33.60 -0.33
N GLN A 45 -30.45 -34.75 -0.57
CA GLN A 45 -29.21 -35.17 0.11
C GLN A 45 -27.99 -34.35 -0.32
N ASP A 46 -27.92 -33.92 -1.59
CA ASP A 46 -26.84 -33.08 -2.10
C ASP A 46 -26.97 -31.63 -1.62
N GLU A 47 -28.19 -31.07 -1.56
CA GLU A 47 -28.45 -29.75 -0.96
C GLU A 47 -28.06 -29.71 0.53
N ALA A 48 -28.42 -30.75 1.30
CA ALA A 48 -28.02 -30.87 2.70
C ALA A 48 -26.48 -30.95 2.86
N ARG A 49 -25.80 -31.72 1.99
CA ARG A 49 -24.32 -31.80 1.95
C ARG A 49 -23.66 -30.47 1.56
N GLN A 50 -24.29 -29.68 0.69
CA GLN A 50 -23.80 -28.35 0.32
C GLN A 50 -23.94 -27.35 1.47
N ALA A 51 -25.08 -27.36 2.17
CA ALA A 51 -25.30 -26.52 3.35
C ALA A 51 -24.31 -26.83 4.48
N GLU A 52 -24.04 -28.12 4.76
CA GLU A 52 -23.03 -28.52 5.75
C GLU A 52 -21.61 -28.09 5.37
N ARG A 53 -21.25 -28.17 4.07
CA ARG A 53 -19.95 -27.68 3.57
C ARG A 53 -19.80 -26.16 3.76
N GLN A 54 -20.84 -25.38 3.47
CA GLN A 54 -20.81 -23.93 3.69
C GLN A 54 -20.67 -23.56 5.17
N VAL A 55 -21.30 -24.32 6.08
CA VAL A 55 -21.15 -24.12 7.53
C VAL A 55 -19.71 -24.44 7.98
N PHE A 56 -19.11 -25.50 7.44
CA PHE A 56 -17.73 -25.88 7.74
C PHE A 56 -16.71 -24.86 7.22
N GLU A 57 -16.88 -24.37 5.99
CA GLU A 57 -16.03 -23.32 5.42
C GLU A 57 -16.14 -22.00 6.20
N ASN A 58 -17.35 -21.58 6.58
CA ASN A 58 -17.55 -20.40 7.42
C ASN A 58 -16.93 -20.55 8.81
N TYR A 59 -16.99 -21.76 9.40
CA TYR A 59 -16.36 -22.06 10.68
C TYR A 59 -14.84 -21.92 10.58
N GLN A 60 -14.21 -22.49 9.56
CA GLN A 60 -12.76 -22.38 9.33
C GLN A 60 -12.33 -20.92 9.07
N ASN A 61 -13.12 -20.18 8.30
CA ASN A 61 -12.91 -18.76 8.05
C ASN A 61 -12.88 -17.93 9.35
N CYS A 62 -13.77 -18.21 10.31
CA CYS A 62 -13.73 -17.54 11.62
C CYS A 62 -12.57 -18.00 12.50
N THR A 63 -12.19 -19.28 12.42
CA THR A 63 -11.15 -19.83 13.30
C THR A 63 -9.77 -19.25 13.01
N ALA A 64 -9.43 -19.04 11.73
CA ALA A 64 -8.09 -18.61 11.33
C ALA A 64 -7.70 -17.22 11.90
N CYS A 65 -8.67 -16.31 12.03
CA CYS A 65 -8.45 -14.99 12.63
C CYS A 65 -8.80 -14.90 14.12
N PHE A 66 -9.35 -15.96 14.72
CA PHE A 66 -9.81 -15.96 16.12
C PHE A 66 -8.67 -15.68 17.12
N SER A 67 -7.46 -16.15 16.82
CA SER A 67 -6.26 -15.92 17.64
C SER A 67 -5.67 -14.52 17.49
N SER A 68 -6.24 -13.65 16.64
CA SER A 68 -5.69 -12.33 16.30
C SER A 68 -4.19 -12.38 15.94
N PRO A 69 -3.81 -13.14 14.89
CA PRO A 69 -2.41 -13.37 14.57
C PRO A 69 -1.68 -12.12 14.05
N CYS A 70 -2.41 -11.14 13.50
CA CYS A 70 -1.85 -9.91 12.96
C CYS A 70 -1.51 -8.92 14.08
N LEU A 71 -0.25 -8.51 14.15
CA LEU A 71 0.31 -7.60 15.15
C LEU A 71 0.30 -6.14 14.65
N ASN A 72 0.69 -5.21 15.54
CA ASN A 72 0.93 -3.80 15.22
C ASN A 72 -0.20 -3.07 14.47
N GLY A 73 -1.46 -3.48 14.69
CA GLY A 73 -2.62 -2.88 14.02
C GLY A 73 -2.95 -3.48 12.64
N GLY A 74 -2.35 -4.62 12.29
CA GLY A 74 -2.72 -5.41 11.10
C GLY A 74 -4.15 -5.91 11.12
N SER A 75 -4.81 -5.89 9.96
CA SER A 75 -6.15 -6.46 9.78
C SER A 75 -6.06 -7.89 9.29
N CYS A 76 -6.68 -8.83 10.02
CA CYS A 76 -6.70 -10.24 9.64
C CYS A 76 -7.75 -10.51 8.56
N ILE A 77 -7.35 -11.20 7.50
CA ILE A 77 -8.19 -11.63 6.39
C ILE A 77 -8.16 -13.17 6.39
N PRO A 78 -9.29 -13.83 6.63
CA PRO A 78 -9.32 -15.28 6.66
C PRO A 78 -9.35 -15.86 5.23
N GLU A 79 -8.62 -16.95 5.03
CA GLU A 79 -8.43 -17.65 3.75
C GLU A 79 -8.66 -19.16 3.96
N GLY A 80 -9.92 -19.54 4.20
CA GLY A 80 -10.30 -20.93 4.47
C GLY A 80 -9.66 -21.45 5.77
N ASN A 81 -8.66 -22.33 5.65
CA ASN A 81 -7.92 -22.87 6.80
C ASN A 81 -6.74 -22.00 7.22
N ASN A 82 -6.43 -20.97 6.44
CA ASN A 82 -5.30 -20.08 6.67
C ASN A 82 -5.79 -18.63 6.86
N TYR A 83 -4.86 -17.72 7.09
CA TYR A 83 -5.11 -16.30 7.15
C TYR A 83 -4.01 -15.54 6.42
N SER A 84 -4.33 -14.32 5.99
CA SER A 84 -3.35 -13.32 5.59
C SER A 84 -3.57 -12.04 6.41
N CYS A 85 -2.49 -11.31 6.65
CA CYS A 85 -2.55 -10.04 7.36
C CYS A 85 -2.38 -8.88 6.38
N ASN A 86 -3.33 -7.95 6.41
CA ASN A 86 -3.18 -6.67 5.76
C ASN A 86 -2.47 -5.70 6.72
N CYS A 87 -1.20 -5.43 6.44
CA CYS A 87 -0.33 -4.66 7.31
C CYS A 87 -0.45 -3.14 7.07
N PRO A 88 -0.41 -2.32 8.14
CA PRO A 88 -0.19 -0.88 8.03
C PRO A 88 1.09 -0.54 7.26
N TYR A 89 1.11 0.64 6.63
CA TYR A 89 2.22 1.10 5.78
C TYR A 89 3.60 1.10 6.45
N ASN A 90 3.63 1.17 7.79
CA ASN A 90 4.84 1.17 8.61
C ASN A 90 5.14 -0.18 9.26
N THR A 91 4.57 -1.27 8.75
CA THR A 91 4.81 -2.63 9.27
C THR A 91 4.98 -3.65 8.14
N SER A 92 5.70 -4.73 8.42
CA SER A 92 5.94 -5.82 7.46
C SER A 92 6.08 -7.17 8.17
N GLY A 93 6.14 -8.23 7.36
CA GLY A 93 6.12 -9.62 7.83
C GLY A 93 4.77 -10.27 7.62
N SER A 94 4.70 -11.60 7.77
CA SER A 94 3.46 -12.36 7.55
C SER A 94 2.37 -12.00 8.56
N ASN A 95 2.78 -11.55 9.76
CA ASN A 95 1.90 -11.18 10.86
C ASN A 95 2.04 -9.69 11.21
N CYS A 96 2.61 -8.88 10.31
CA CYS A 96 2.92 -7.48 10.58
C CYS A 96 3.79 -7.27 11.84
N GLU A 97 4.64 -8.25 12.15
CA GLU A 97 5.46 -8.29 13.37
C GLU A 97 6.61 -7.28 13.36
N THR A 98 7.06 -6.89 12.17
CA THR A 98 8.20 -5.99 11.98
C THR A 98 7.70 -4.56 11.84
N VAL A 99 8.10 -3.68 12.75
CA VAL A 99 7.84 -2.23 12.62
C VAL A 99 8.93 -1.60 11.75
N ILE A 100 8.50 -0.87 10.72
CA ILE A 100 9.34 -0.12 9.80
C ILE A 100 9.25 1.34 10.20
N GLU A 101 10.32 1.84 10.77
CA GLU A 101 10.39 3.21 11.28
C GLU A 101 11.74 3.84 10.95
N CYS A 102 11.74 5.17 10.88
CA CYS A 102 12.95 5.95 10.76
C CYS A 102 13.66 6.05 12.11
N ARG A 103 14.90 5.58 12.15
CA ARG A 103 15.81 5.71 13.29
C ARG A 103 16.99 6.59 12.89
N ASP A 104 17.78 7.01 13.87
CA ASP A 104 18.89 7.97 13.67
C ASP A 104 19.90 7.53 12.58
N ASN A 105 20.06 6.23 12.35
CA ASN A 105 20.99 5.65 11.37
C ASN A 105 20.29 5.03 10.14
N SER A 106 18.99 5.31 9.95
CA SER A 106 18.24 4.78 8.79
C SER A 106 18.70 5.39 7.47
N CYS A 107 19.21 6.62 7.50
CA CYS A 107 19.76 7.32 6.34
C CYS A 107 21.12 7.92 6.68
N GLY A 108 21.89 8.25 5.65
CA GLY A 108 23.17 8.93 5.78
C GLY A 108 23.02 10.39 6.19
N GLN A 109 24.17 11.06 6.39
CA GLN A 109 24.18 12.48 6.76
C GLN A 109 23.47 13.34 5.72
N ASN A 110 22.77 14.39 6.18
CA ASN A 110 22.00 15.32 5.34
C ASN A 110 20.90 14.68 4.47
N ALA A 111 20.42 13.49 4.82
CA ALA A 111 19.21 12.89 4.26
C ALA A 111 18.03 13.01 5.24
N THR A 112 16.82 12.96 4.68
CA THR A 112 15.54 12.85 5.38
C THR A 112 15.01 11.45 5.19
N CYS A 113 14.65 10.81 6.30
CA CYS A 113 14.04 9.49 6.32
C CYS A 113 12.51 9.59 6.28
N PHE A 114 11.87 8.72 5.51
CA PHE A 114 10.43 8.50 5.56
C PHE A 114 10.10 7.04 5.20
N VAL A 115 8.90 6.59 5.54
CA VAL A 115 8.45 5.22 5.23
C VAL A 115 7.46 5.27 4.07
N ALA A 116 7.71 4.48 3.04
CA ALA A 116 6.83 4.35 1.88
C ALA A 116 6.91 2.91 1.35
N ASN A 117 5.78 2.38 0.85
CA ASN A 117 5.68 1.02 0.31
C ASN A 117 6.23 -0.07 1.25
N HIS A 118 5.97 0.04 2.55
CA HIS A 118 6.52 -0.87 3.57
C HIS A 118 8.06 -0.94 3.57
N GLN A 119 8.73 0.18 3.24
CA GLN A 119 10.18 0.28 3.22
C GLN A 119 10.66 1.64 3.73
N ILE A 120 11.86 1.64 4.32
CA ILE A 120 12.57 2.87 4.67
C ILE A 120 13.09 3.50 3.39
N ASN A 121 12.76 4.77 3.17
CA ASN A 121 13.21 5.55 2.04
C ASN A 121 13.96 6.79 2.53
N CYS A 122 15.05 7.11 1.84
CA CYS A 122 15.91 8.24 2.16
C CYS A 122 15.98 9.19 0.97
N VAL A 123 15.81 10.49 1.23
CA VAL A 123 15.97 11.56 0.23
C VAL A 123 16.90 12.64 0.77
N CYS A 124 17.71 13.24 -0.09
CA CYS A 124 18.58 14.33 0.34
C CYS A 124 17.77 15.55 0.80
N LYS A 125 18.24 16.18 1.89
CA LYS A 125 17.71 17.48 2.32
C LYS A 125 17.96 18.53 1.24
N LEU A 126 17.16 19.59 1.26
CA LEU A 126 17.29 20.68 0.30
C LEU A 126 18.72 21.25 0.31
N GLY A 127 19.32 21.41 -0.86
CA GLY A 127 20.71 21.87 -1.03
C GLY A 127 21.78 20.77 -0.96
N TYR A 128 21.39 19.54 -0.65
CA TYR A 128 22.26 18.37 -0.66
C TYR A 128 21.86 17.40 -1.77
N PHE A 129 22.84 16.65 -2.29
CA PHE A 129 22.68 15.81 -3.48
C PHE A 129 23.54 14.56 -3.32
N GLY A 130 23.21 13.49 -4.03
CA GLY A 130 23.97 12.25 -4.04
C GLY A 130 23.12 11.08 -4.49
N ASP A 131 23.79 10.03 -4.97
CA ASP A 131 23.11 8.83 -5.48
C ASP A 131 22.88 7.77 -4.38
N ASP A 132 23.58 7.89 -3.24
CA ASP A 132 23.44 6.99 -2.09
C ASP A 132 23.10 7.78 -0.80
N PRO A 133 21.82 8.13 -0.61
CA PRO A 133 21.36 8.81 0.60
C PRO A 133 21.33 7.90 1.85
N TYR A 134 21.63 6.60 1.71
CA TYR A 134 21.57 5.63 2.82
C TYR A 134 22.89 5.51 3.57
N HIS A 135 24.04 5.45 2.87
CA HIS A 135 25.34 5.23 3.52
C HIS A 135 26.26 6.44 3.42
N ALA A 136 26.60 6.86 2.20
CA ALA A 136 27.48 8.00 1.97
C ALA A 136 26.84 9.31 2.47
N GLY A 137 25.50 9.34 2.50
CA GLY A 137 24.75 10.55 2.77
C GLY A 137 24.83 11.51 1.59
N CYS A 138 24.33 12.72 1.82
CA CYS A 138 24.21 13.70 0.77
C CYS A 138 25.27 14.80 0.98
N PRO A 139 26.30 14.90 0.12
CA PRO A 139 27.20 16.05 0.10
C PRO A 139 26.49 17.35 -0.29
N LEU A 140 27.04 18.47 0.19
CA LEU A 140 26.60 19.80 -0.20
C LEU A 140 27.04 20.06 -1.66
N LYS A 141 26.10 20.42 -2.54
CA LYS A 141 26.47 20.85 -3.89
C LYS A 141 26.65 22.36 -3.90
N VAL A 142 27.90 22.78 -3.90
CA VAL A 142 28.25 24.17 -4.16
C VAL A 142 28.17 24.39 -5.67
N VAL A 143 27.23 25.23 -6.08
CA VAL A 143 27.17 25.76 -7.44
C VAL A 143 27.72 27.18 -7.44
N GLN A 144 28.42 27.54 -8.51
CA GLN A 144 29.03 28.87 -8.64
C GLN A 144 28.51 29.53 -9.91
N SER A 145 28.10 30.80 -9.77
CA SER A 145 27.95 31.71 -10.91
C SER A 145 29.14 32.66 -10.93
N CYS A 146 29.63 32.97 -12.13
CA CYS A 146 30.83 33.78 -12.32
C CYS A 146 30.52 34.98 -13.21
N PHE A 147 31.06 36.14 -12.83
CA PHE A 147 30.94 37.39 -13.56
C PHE A 147 32.35 37.89 -13.84
N TRP A 148 32.69 38.07 -15.13
CA TRP A 148 34.01 38.51 -15.52
C TRP A 148 33.99 39.28 -16.85
N GLY A 149 34.89 40.26 -16.98
CA GLY A 149 35.10 41.04 -18.20
C GLY A 149 33.88 41.87 -18.63
N ASP A 150 33.89 42.28 -19.91
CA ASP A 150 32.82 43.04 -20.57
C ASP A 150 32.04 42.16 -21.55
N PRO A 151 30.76 41.88 -21.31
CA PRO A 151 30.16 41.48 -20.04
C PRO A 151 29.70 40.03 -20.17
N HIS A 152 30.47 39.10 -19.60
CA HIS A 152 30.18 37.67 -19.65
C HIS A 152 29.73 37.18 -18.28
N PHE A 153 28.65 36.40 -18.27
CA PHE A 153 28.17 35.73 -17.06
C PHE A 153 28.03 34.24 -17.30
N ILE A 154 28.47 33.46 -16.31
CA ILE A 154 28.28 32.01 -16.24
C ILE A 154 27.23 31.75 -15.17
N THR A 155 26.13 31.13 -15.56
CA THR A 155 25.03 30.75 -14.66
C THR A 155 25.40 29.53 -13.81
N PHE A 156 24.58 29.21 -12.81
CA PHE A 156 24.81 28.06 -11.92
C PHE A 156 24.78 26.70 -12.63
N ASP A 157 24.13 26.61 -13.79
CA ASP A 157 24.11 25.48 -14.72
C ASP A 157 25.22 25.55 -15.79
N GLN A 158 26.22 26.41 -15.58
CA GLN A 158 27.41 26.57 -16.42
C GLN A 158 27.14 27.09 -17.85
N LEU A 159 26.02 27.77 -18.06
CA LEU A 159 25.74 28.41 -19.34
C LEU A 159 26.37 29.80 -19.38
N SER A 160 27.03 30.09 -20.50
CA SER A 160 27.72 31.37 -20.73
C SER A 160 26.85 32.29 -21.58
N TYR A 161 26.75 33.55 -21.15
CA TYR A 161 25.96 34.56 -21.81
C TYR A 161 26.64 35.92 -21.79
N GLY A 162 26.31 36.76 -22.77
CA GLY A 162 26.72 38.17 -22.82
C GLY A 162 25.59 39.10 -22.39
N TYR A 163 25.86 40.09 -21.53
CA TYR A 163 24.85 41.09 -21.11
C TYR A 163 25.41 42.51 -20.94
N GLN A 164 25.19 43.37 -21.93
CA GLN A 164 25.71 44.75 -21.98
C GLN A 164 24.78 45.79 -21.35
N GLY A 165 23.79 45.38 -20.54
CA GLY A 165 22.90 46.32 -19.87
C GLY A 165 23.62 47.09 -18.77
N THR A 166 23.27 48.38 -18.61
CA THR A 166 23.86 49.29 -17.61
C THR A 166 22.94 49.54 -16.41
N CYS A 167 21.69 49.06 -16.46
CA CYS A 167 20.76 49.15 -15.34
C CYS A 167 21.16 48.19 -14.22
N PRO A 168 20.86 48.51 -12.95
CA PRO A 168 20.95 47.54 -11.86
C PRO A 168 20.10 46.30 -12.14
N PHE A 169 20.69 45.12 -11.95
CA PHE A 169 20.01 43.85 -12.15
C PHE A 169 20.23 42.91 -10.96
N ILE A 170 19.32 41.95 -10.82
CA ILE A 170 19.38 40.93 -9.77
C ILE A 170 20.19 39.75 -10.31
N VAL A 171 21.27 39.41 -9.61
CA VAL A 171 22.17 38.31 -9.93
C VAL A 171 21.61 36.98 -9.43
N SER A 172 21.11 36.98 -8.19
CA SER A 172 20.53 35.80 -7.58
C SER A 172 19.61 36.20 -6.44
N GLU A 173 18.40 35.67 -6.47
CA GLU A 173 17.43 35.73 -5.38
C GLU A 173 16.59 34.46 -5.41
N PRO A 174 16.06 33.99 -4.26
CA PRO A 174 15.18 32.84 -4.23
C PRO A 174 13.82 33.23 -4.83
N CYS A 175 13.25 32.37 -5.67
CA CYS A 175 11.94 32.60 -6.28
C CYS A 175 10.79 32.65 -5.25
N SER A 176 10.99 32.09 -4.05
CA SER A 176 10.00 32.04 -2.98
C SER A 176 10.70 31.89 -1.62
N SER A 177 10.00 32.24 -0.54
CA SER A 177 10.49 32.00 0.82
C SER A 177 10.61 30.50 1.09
N ILE A 178 11.81 30.04 1.43
CA ILE A 178 12.08 28.64 1.75
C ILE A 178 12.05 28.49 3.28
N PRO A 179 11.15 27.66 3.86
CA PRO A 179 11.09 27.45 5.30
C PRO A 179 12.43 26.99 5.87
N GLY A 180 12.90 27.64 6.93
CA GLY A 180 14.17 27.31 7.58
C GLY A 180 15.41 27.94 6.93
N TYR A 181 15.26 28.72 5.86
CA TYR A 181 16.37 29.41 5.20
C TYR A 181 16.12 30.92 5.12
N PRO A 182 17.15 31.75 5.36
CA PRO A 182 17.02 33.20 5.19
C PRO A 182 16.86 33.54 3.71
N SER A 183 15.98 34.51 3.42
CA SER A 183 15.90 35.11 2.09
C SER A 183 17.11 36.02 1.86
N PHE A 184 17.55 36.14 0.60
CA PHE A 184 18.65 37.02 0.20
C PHE A 184 18.41 37.57 -1.22
N SER A 185 19.09 38.67 -1.57
CA SER A 185 19.08 39.20 -2.94
C SER A 185 20.46 39.77 -3.24
N VAL A 186 21.11 39.23 -4.27
CA VAL A 186 22.40 39.74 -4.78
C VAL A 186 22.12 40.60 -5.98
N ARG A 187 22.62 41.84 -5.98
CA ARG A 187 22.42 42.81 -7.06
C ARG A 187 23.76 43.26 -7.62
N ALA A 188 23.81 43.52 -8.91
CA ALA A 188 24.96 44.05 -9.61
C ALA A 188 24.56 45.21 -10.52
N VAL A 189 25.54 46.07 -10.82
CA VAL A 189 25.40 47.18 -11.76
C VAL A 189 26.63 47.17 -12.65
N ASN A 190 26.43 47.09 -13.95
CA ASN A 190 27.52 47.25 -14.91
C ASN A 190 27.64 48.72 -15.26
N THR A 191 28.77 49.33 -14.92
CA THR A 191 29.11 50.67 -15.38
C THR A 191 29.97 50.56 -16.62
N ARG A 192 29.76 51.45 -17.59
CA ARG A 192 30.67 51.57 -18.73
C ARG A 192 32.07 51.81 -18.18
N TRP A 193 33.04 51.03 -18.66
CA TRP A 193 34.43 51.29 -18.34
C TRP A 193 34.86 52.62 -18.98
N GLU A 194 34.88 53.68 -18.18
CA GLU A 194 35.52 54.94 -18.56
C GLU A 194 36.99 54.82 -18.17
N LYS A 195 37.88 54.73 -19.16
CA LYS A 195 39.30 55.01 -18.92
C LYS A 195 39.35 56.46 -18.43
N ASN A 196 39.50 56.69 -17.13
CA ASN A 196 39.64 58.01 -16.52
C ASN A 196 40.43 58.95 -17.47
N ALA A 197 39.85 60.08 -17.87
CA ALA A 197 39.81 61.25 -17.01
C ALA A 197 41.21 61.50 -16.41
N GLN A 198 42.12 61.93 -17.28
CA GLN A 198 43.27 62.76 -16.92
C GLN A 198 43.04 64.13 -17.52
#